data_AF-A0A915J1W7-F1
#
_entry.id   AF-A0A915J1W7-F1
#
_cell.length_a   1.000
_cell.length_b   1.000
_cell.length_c   1.000
_cell.angle_alpha   90.00
_cell.angle_beta   90.00
_cell.angle_gamma   90.00
#
_symmetry.space_group_name_H-M   'P 1'
#
loop_
_entity.id
_entity.type
_entity.pdbx_description
1 polymer ?
#
loop_
_entity_poly.entity_id
_entity_poly.type
_entity_poly.pdbx_seq_one_letter_code
_entity_poly.pdbx_strand_id
1 'polypeptide(L)'
;IKLCGETTTENGLLAVLDDLNQDEKIHGVIVQLPLDCRQPIDAEKCLNRIDPSKDIDGLTLVNAGRLTRGDLKNAVVPCTPNGCLYLVKSTGERSN
;
A
#
# COMPACT_ATOMS: atom_id res chain seq x y z
N ILE A 1 -7.91 -6.96 -7.27
CA ILE A 1 -8.44 -8.34 -7.35
C ILE A 1 -9.01 -8.68 -5.98
N LYS A 2 -10.26 -9.17 -5.87
CA LYS A 2 -10.84 -9.54 -4.57
C LYS A 2 -10.56 -11.02 -4.32
N LEU A 3 -9.63 -11.31 -3.41
CA LEU A 3 -9.18 -12.68 -3.10
C LEU A 3 -9.70 -13.20 -1.77
N CYS A 4 -10.38 -12.39 -0.96
CA CYS A 4 -10.89 -12.83 0.34
C CYS A 4 -12.17 -13.65 0.14
N GLY A 5 -12.02 -14.97 0.16
CA GLY A 5 -13.09 -15.95 0.25
C GLY A 5 -12.83 -16.89 1.43
N GLU A 6 -13.78 -17.79 1.73
CA GLU A 6 -13.72 -18.65 2.92
C GLU A 6 -12.47 -19.54 3.02
N THR A 7 -11.76 -19.76 1.90
CA THR A 7 -10.62 -20.68 1.77
C THR A 7 -9.27 -19.96 1.64
N THR A 8 -9.23 -18.63 1.72
CA THR A 8 -8.00 -17.87 1.50
C THR A 8 -7.02 -18.09 2.64
N THR A 9 -5.83 -18.55 2.29
CA THR A 9 -4.70 -18.73 3.22
C THR A 9 -3.67 -17.62 3.03
N GLU A 10 -2.86 -17.36 4.04
CA GLU A 10 -1.76 -16.39 3.94
C GLU A 10 -0.81 -16.72 2.76
N ASN A 11 -0.38 -17.97 2.63
CA ASN A 11 0.50 -18.39 1.53
C ASN A 11 -0.15 -18.19 0.16
N GLY A 12 -1.46 -18.45 0.05
CA GLY A 12 -2.21 -18.19 -1.19
C GLY A 12 -2.24 -16.71 -1.54
N LEU A 13 -2.48 -15.84 -0.56
CA LEU A 13 -2.45 -14.39 -0.76
C LEU A 13 -1.05 -13.89 -1.14
N LEU A 14 -0.01 -14.38 -0.47
CA LEU A 14 1.38 -14.03 -0.78
C LEU A 14 1.78 -14.45 -2.20
N ALA A 15 1.35 -15.62 -2.66
CA ALA A 15 1.59 -16.07 -4.03
C ALA A 15 0.93 -15.14 -5.07
N VAL A 16 -0.30 -14.69 -4.82
CA VAL A 16 -0.93 -13.73 -5.73
C VAL A 16 -0.24 -12.37 -5.72
N LEU A 17 0.24 -11.91 -4.56
CA LEU A 17 1.04 -10.69 -4.50
C LEU A 17 2.34 -10.83 -5.30
N ASP A 18 2.97 -12.01 -5.29
CA ASP A 18 4.14 -12.30 -6.13
C ASP A 18 3.81 -12.23 -7.62
N ASP A 19 2.72 -12.86 -8.05
CA ASP A 19 2.28 -12.81 -9.44
C ASP A 19 2.01 -11.36 -9.89
N LEU A 20 1.36 -10.55 -9.05
CA LEU A 20 1.10 -9.14 -9.32
C LEU A 20 2.37 -8.29 -9.35
N ASN A 21 3.36 -8.61 -8.50
CA ASN A 21 4.66 -7.96 -8.52
C ASN A 21 5.40 -8.24 -9.82
N GLN A 22 5.30 -9.46 -10.36
CA GLN A 22 5.99 -9.85 -11.60
C GLN A 22 5.27 -9.42 -12.89
N ASP A 23 3.97 -9.16 -12.84
CA ASP A 23 3.23 -8.72 -14.04
C ASP A 23 3.57 -7.27 -14.42
N GLU A 24 4.31 -7.09 -15.51
CA GLU A 24 4.69 -5.77 -16.06
C GLU A 24 3.48 -4.92 -16.49
N LYS A 25 2.31 -5.52 -16.73
CA LYS A 25 1.09 -4.79 -17.06
C LYS A 25 0.42 -4.17 -15.83
N ILE A 26 0.80 -4.62 -14.63
CA ILE A 26 0.28 -4.12 -13.36
C ILE A 26 1.25 -3.09 -12.81
N HIS A 27 0.82 -1.84 -12.78
CA HIS A 27 1.62 -0.72 -12.28
C HIS A 27 1.44 -0.46 -10.78
N GLY A 28 0.43 -1.07 -10.16
CA GLY A 28 0.01 -0.74 -8.81
C GLY A 28 -0.82 -1.82 -8.15
N VAL A 29 -0.62 -2.00 -6.85
CA VAL A 29 -1.28 -2.98 -5.99
C VAL A 29 -1.77 -2.26 -4.73
N ILE A 30 -3.00 -2.61 -4.34
CA ILE A 30 -3.62 -2.19 -3.08
C ILE A 30 -4.13 -3.46 -2.38
N VAL A 31 -3.84 -3.58 -1.08
CA VAL A 31 -4.41 -4.60 -0.21
C VAL A 31 -5.46 -3.94 0.67
N GLN A 32 -6.72 -4.30 0.45
CA GLN A 32 -7.81 -3.72 1.23
C GLN A 32 -7.77 -4.23 2.67
N LEU A 33 -7.76 -3.29 3.61
CA LEU A 33 -7.84 -3.58 5.05
C LEU A 33 -9.23 -3.21 5.61
N PRO A 34 -9.68 -3.86 6.71
CA PRO A 34 -9.08 -5.06 7.29
C PRO A 34 -9.25 -6.29 6.38
N LEU A 35 -8.37 -7.28 6.53
CA LEU A 35 -8.49 -8.55 5.78
C LEU A 35 -9.68 -9.36 6.31
N ASP A 36 -10.72 -9.50 5.50
CA ASP A 36 -11.92 -10.30 5.82
C ASP A 36 -11.72 -11.77 5.43
N CYS A 37 -10.86 -12.47 6.18
CA CYS A 37 -10.56 -13.88 5.98
C CYS A 37 -10.97 -14.72 7.19
N ARG A 38 -11.46 -15.94 6.94
CA ARG A 38 -11.84 -16.87 8.02
C ARG A 38 -10.63 -17.33 8.85
N GLN A 39 -9.47 -17.41 8.22
CA GLN A 39 -8.20 -17.72 8.89
C GLN A 39 -7.45 -16.43 9.20
N PRO A 40 -6.74 -16.34 10.35
CA PRO A 40 -5.85 -15.24 10.63
C PRO A 40 -4.76 -15.14 9.55
N ILE A 41 -4.58 -13.95 9.00
CA ILE A 41 -3.51 -13.63 8.04
C ILE A 41 -2.78 -12.41 8.58
N ASP A 42 -1.45 -12.46 8.53
CA ASP A 42 -0.62 -11.32 8.89
C ASP A 42 -0.69 -10.23 7.80
N ALA A 43 -1.42 -9.16 8.09
CA ALA A 43 -1.58 -8.03 7.18
C ALA A 43 -0.26 -7.30 6.93
N GLU A 44 0.61 -7.15 7.94
CA GLU A 44 1.93 -6.52 7.77
C GLU A 44 2.80 -7.33 6.81
N LYS A 45 2.79 -8.65 6.93
CA LYS A 45 3.51 -9.53 6.01
C LYS A 45 2.98 -9.39 4.57
N CYS A 46 1.67 -9.27 4.39
CA CYS A 46 1.07 -9.05 3.08
C CYS A 46 1.44 -7.69 2.49
N LEU A 47 1.31 -6.61 3.26
CA LEU A 47 1.66 -5.26 2.83
C LEU A 47 3.13 -5.19 2.40
N ASN A 48 4.03 -5.71 3.23
CA ASN A 48 5.47 -5.69 2.96
C ASN A 48 5.91 -6.70 1.88
N ARG A 49 5.00 -7.54 1.36
CA ARG A 49 5.25 -8.37 0.18
C ARG A 49 5.08 -7.61 -1.13
N ILE A 50 4.34 -6.49 -1.13
CA ILE A 50 4.14 -5.64 -2.31
C ILE A 50 5.48 -5.02 -2.70
N ASP A 51 5.81 -5.03 -4.00
CA ASP A 51 6.93 -4.27 -4.53
C ASP A 51 6.75 -2.78 -4.19
N PRO A 52 7.70 -2.12 -3.51
CA PRO A 52 7.56 -0.70 -3.13
C PRO A 52 7.28 0.26 -4.30
N SER A 53 7.66 -0.11 -5.53
CA SER A 53 7.34 0.66 -6.74
C SER A 53 5.89 0.54 -7.20
N LYS A 54 5.20 -0.54 -6.79
CA LYS A 54 3.79 -0.81 -7.07
C LYS A 54 2.88 -0.56 -5.85
N ASP A 55 3.41 -0.16 -4.71
CA ASP A 55 2.64 0.17 -3.50
C ASP A 55 1.95 1.53 -3.63
N ILE A 56 0.71 1.53 -4.13
CA ILE A 56 -0.06 2.76 -4.41
C ILE A 56 -0.62 3.40 -3.13
N ASP A 57 -0.80 2.60 -2.07
CA ASP A 57 -1.29 3.11 -0.78
C ASP A 57 -0.16 3.65 0.11
N GLY A 58 1.12 3.41 -0.24
CA GLY A 58 2.27 3.89 0.51
C GLY A 58 2.41 3.25 1.90
N LEU A 59 1.89 2.03 2.06
CA LEU A 59 1.81 1.34 3.36
C LEU A 59 2.94 0.34 3.60
N THR A 60 3.80 0.07 2.61
CA THR A 60 5.01 -0.72 2.84
C THR A 60 5.96 0.02 3.79
N LEU A 61 6.71 -0.72 4.60
CA LEU A 61 7.75 -0.14 5.48
C LEU A 61 8.79 0.66 4.69
N VAL A 62 9.06 0.27 3.44
CA VAL A 62 9.97 0.99 2.54
C VAL A 62 9.42 2.37 2.20
N ASN A 63 8.17 2.49 1.74
CA ASN A 63 7.58 3.80 1.42
C ASN A 63 7.34 4.64 2.66
N ALA A 64 6.89 4.05 3.77
CA ALA A 64 6.77 4.74 5.05
C ALA A 64 8.14 5.28 5.54
N GLY A 65 9.21 4.49 5.38
CA GLY A 65 10.57 4.89 5.71
C GLY A 65 11.10 6.03 4.83
N ARG A 66 10.86 5.95 3.50
CA ARG A 66 11.21 7.04 2.57
C ARG A 66 10.49 8.34 2.93
N LEU A 67 9.19 8.27 3.19
CA LEU A 67 8.37 9.42 3.58
C LEU A 67 8.87 10.04 4.89
N THR A 68 9.11 9.22 5.92
CA THR A 68 9.59 9.68 7.24
C THR A 68 10.96 10.35 7.16
N ARG A 69 11.83 9.89 6.24
CA ARG A 69 13.15 10.50 6.01
C ARG A 69 13.12 11.73 5.09
N GLY A 70 11.95 12.14 4.60
CA GLY A 70 11.79 13.26 3.69
C GLY A 70 12.21 12.97 2.25
N ASP A 71 12.37 11.71 1.86
CA ASP A 71 12.63 11.30 0.48
C ASP A 71 11.34 11.32 -0.36
N LEU A 72 10.74 12.52 -0.49
CA LEU A 72 9.46 12.73 -1.15
C LEU A 72 9.50 12.43 -2.66
N LYS A 73 10.69 12.34 -3.26
CA LYS A 73 10.85 12.01 -4.68
C LYS A 73 10.61 10.53 -4.95
N ASN A 74 10.99 9.66 -4.02
CA ASN A 74 10.89 8.21 -4.18
C ASN A 74 9.83 7.57 -3.27
N ALA A 75 9.28 8.32 -2.32
CA ALA A 75 8.19 7.85 -1.46
C ALA A 75 6.84 7.94 -2.18
N VAL A 76 6.02 6.91 -2.01
CA VAL A 76 4.57 7.03 -2.21
C VAL A 76 3.97 7.59 -0.93
N VAL A 77 3.28 8.74 -1.03
CA VAL A 77 2.58 9.35 0.11
C VAL A 77 1.21 8.69 0.24
N PRO A 78 0.82 8.17 1.42
CA PRO A 78 -0.48 7.57 1.60
C PRO A 78 -1.62 8.51 1.22
N CYS A 79 -2.67 7.96 0.63
CA CYS A 79 -3.75 8.74 0.00
C CYS A 79 -4.46 9.71 0.96
N THR A 80 -4.69 9.29 2.22
CA THR A 80 -5.32 10.11 3.26
C THR A 80 -4.49 11.33 3.67
N PRO A 81 -3.23 11.22 4.16
CA PRO A 81 -2.42 12.39 4.49
C PRO A 81 -2.14 13.28 3.27
N ASN A 82 -2.03 12.70 2.07
CA ASN A 82 -1.91 13.49 0.84
C ASN A 82 -3.18 14.34 0.58
N GLY A 83 -4.35 13.75 0.79
CA GLY A 83 -5.63 14.47 0.73
C GLY A 83 -5.74 15.59 1.77
N CYS A 84 -5.34 15.32 3.02
CA CYS A 84 -5.24 16.36 4.06
C CYS A 84 -4.33 17.51 3.64
N LEU A 85 -3.14 17.20 3.09
CA LEU A 85 -2.21 18.22 2.60
C LEU A 85 -2.78 19.03 1.44
N TYR A 86 -3.52 18.39 0.54
CA TYR A 86 -4.23 19.07 -0.54
C TYR A 86 -5.27 20.06 0.01
N LEU A 87 -6.05 19.65 1.01
CA LEU A 87 -7.04 20.51 1.68
C LEU A 87 -6.37 21.69 2.40
N VAL A 88 -5.22 21.47 3.05
CA VAL A 88 -4.46 22.58 3.66
C VAL A 88 -3.97 23.55 2.60
N LYS A 89 -3.43 23.06 1.49
CA LYS A 89 -2.95 23.92 0.39
C LYS A 89 -4.07 24.72 -0.28
N SER A 90 -5.30 24.20 -0.31
CA SER A 90 -6.43 24.87 -0.94
C SER A 90 -6.97 26.06 -0.14
N THR A 91 -6.60 26.23 1.13
CA THR A 91 -6.99 27.40 1.93
C THR A 91 -6.25 28.68 1.54
N GLY A 92 -5.16 28.57 0.77
CA GLY A 92 -4.30 29.71 0.40
C GLY A 92 -3.31 30.12 1.49
N GLU A 93 -3.30 29.43 2.64
CA GLU A 93 -2.27 29.64 3.64
C GLU A 93 -0.96 28.99 3.21
N ARG A 94 0.12 29.77 3.15
CA ARG A 94 1.46 29.23 2.95
C ARG A 94 1.91 28.57 4.24
N SER A 95 2.19 27.28 4.18
CA SER A 95 3.06 26.65 5.18
C SER A 95 4.40 27.38 5.14
N ASN A 96 4.73 28.06 6.24
CA ASN A 96 5.99 28.78 6.44
C ASN A 96 7.20 27.86 6.28
#